data_AF-A0A928R5H1-F1
#
_entry.id   AF-A0A928R5H1-F1
#
_cell.length_a   1.000
_cell.length_b   1.000
_cell.length_c   1.000
_cell.angle_alpha   90.00
_cell.angle_beta   90.00
_cell.angle_gamma   90.00
#
_symmetry.space_group_name_H-M   'P 1'
#
loop_
_entity.id
_entity.type
_entity.pdbx_description
1 polymer ?
#
loop_
_entity_poly.entity_id
_entity_poly.type
_entity_poly.pdbx_seq_one_letter_code
_entity_poly.pdbx_strand_id
1 'polypeptide(L)' 'MKKCILYDRECINCNECNICDLDPNKICDNCEKCLKLEDNDYKGVVIDEILSEKDYTLNDDEDK' A
#
# COMPACT_ATOMS: atom_id res chain seq x y z
N MET A 1 25.51 16.83 1.58
CA MET A 1 24.37 17.77 1.63
C MET A 1 23.11 17.01 1.23
N LYS A 2 21.96 17.21 1.90
CA LYS A 2 20.73 16.44 1.65
C LYS A 2 19.82 17.20 0.67
N LYS A 3 19.25 16.51 -0.33
CA LYS A 3 18.24 17.09 -1.23
C LYS A 3 16.86 17.14 -0.55
N CYS A 4 16.05 18.13 -0.93
CA CYS A 4 14.65 18.19 -0.54
C CYS A 4 13.85 17.09 -1.26
N ILE A 5 12.88 16.48 -0.58
CA ILE A 5 12.04 15.42 -1.17
C ILE A 5 10.82 15.97 -1.92
N LEU A 6 10.38 17.18 -1.59
CA LEU A 6 9.21 17.82 -2.20
C LEU A 6 9.57 18.70 -3.41
N TYR A 7 10.80 19.22 -3.45
CA TYR A 7 11.23 20.22 -4.43
C TYR A 7 12.63 19.93 -4.96
N ASP A 8 12.92 20.28 -6.21
CA ASP A 8 14.28 20.14 -6.79
C ASP A 8 15.21 21.26 -6.30
N ARG A 9 15.61 21.16 -5.02
CA ARG A 9 16.55 22.06 -4.34
C ARG A 9 17.23 21.34 -3.18
N GLU A 10 18.21 21.99 -2.58
CA GLU A 10 18.80 21.54 -1.32
C GLU A 10 17.81 21.66 -0.16
N CYS A 11 17.92 20.74 0.80
CA CYS A 11 17.07 20.77 1.98
C CYS A 11 17.44 21.97 2.87
N ILE A 12 16.47 22.84 3.13
CA ILE A 12 16.61 24.01 4.01
C ILE A 12 16.02 23.80 5.41
N ASN A 13 15.70 22.55 5.77
CA ASN A 13 15.09 22.16 7.05
C ASN A 13 13.77 22.91 7.35
N CYS A 14 12.91 23.12 6.35
CA CYS A 14 11.61 23.77 6.52
C CYS A 14 10.56 22.92 7.26
N ASN A 15 10.80 21.61 7.41
CA ASN A 15 9.88 20.63 8.04
C ASN A 15 8.50 20.46 7.38
N GLU A 16 8.28 21.04 6.20
CA GLU A 16 7.05 20.91 5.43
C GLU A 16 6.72 19.44 5.09
N CYS A 17 7.74 18.65 4.74
CA CYS A 17 7.58 17.22 4.45
C CYS A 17 7.15 16.35 5.65
N ASN A 18 7.10 16.93 6.85
CA ASN A 18 6.60 16.25 8.04
C ASN A 18 5.10 16.52 8.27
N ILE A 19 4.46 17.38 7.47
CA ILE A 19 3.04 17.71 7.59
C ILE A 19 2.22 16.76 6.71
N CYS A 20 1.03 16.38 7.18
CA CYS A 20 0.13 15.51 6.44
C CYS A 20 -0.45 16.24 5.22
N ASP A 21 -0.38 15.59 4.05
CA ASP A 21 -0.93 16.13 2.79
C ASP A 21 -2.45 16.35 2.83
N LEU A 22 -3.17 15.63 3.71
CA LEU A 22 -4.63 15.76 3.88
C LEU A 22 -5.03 16.74 4.97
N ASP A 23 -4.19 16.95 5.99
CA ASP A 23 -4.51 17.82 7.12
C ASP A 23 -3.28 18.66 7.50
N PRO A 24 -3.27 19.97 7.18
CA PRO A 24 -2.14 20.85 7.44
C PRO A 24 -1.87 21.07 8.94
N ASN A 25 -2.79 20.67 9.83
CA ASN A 25 -2.59 20.76 11.28
C ASN A 25 -2.00 19.49 11.89
N LYS A 26 -1.79 18.43 11.08
CA LYS A 26 -1.34 17.12 11.54
C LYS A 26 0.10 16.84 11.10
N ILE A 27 0.94 16.37 12.02
CA ILE A 27 2.24 15.75 11.68
C ILE A 27 1.96 14.39 11.03
N CYS A 28 2.56 14.14 9.86
CA CYS A 28 2.43 12.88 9.16
C CYS A 28 2.93 11.73 10.06
N ASP A 29 2.03 10.79 10.32
CA ASP A 29 2.22 9.58 11.09
C ASP A 29 2.30 8.33 10.19
N ASN A 30 2.51 8.54 8.89
CA ASN A 30 2.49 7.51 7.85
C ASN A 30 1.21 6.66 7.85
N CYS A 31 0.04 7.25 8.13
CA CYS A 31 -1.24 6.53 8.07
C CYS A 31 -1.74 6.17 6.66
N GLU A 32 -1.01 6.54 5.60
CA GLU A 32 -1.26 6.20 4.19
C GLU A 32 -2.61 6.64 3.58
N LYS A 33 -3.47 7.33 4.34
CA LYS A 33 -4.78 7.82 3.87
C LYS A 33 -4.70 8.76 2.67
N CYS A 34 -3.62 9.54 2.55
CA CYS A 34 -3.40 10.44 1.41
C CYS A 34 -3.18 9.68 0.08
N LEU A 35 -2.81 8.40 0.14
CA LEU A 35 -2.57 7.57 -1.04
C LEU A 35 -3.86 7.03 -1.68
N LYS A 36 -5.01 7.23 -1.04
CA LYS A 36 -6.34 6.81 -1.54
C LYS A 36 -6.35 5.37 -2.07
N LEU A 37 -5.73 4.45 -1.32
CA LEU A 37 -5.59 3.04 -1.72
C LEU A 37 -6.92 2.35 -2.00
N GLU A 38 -7.99 2.79 -1.36
CA GLU A 38 -9.36 2.27 -1.54
C GLU A 38 -10.00 2.71 -2.87
N ASP A 39 -9.56 3.83 -3.44
CA ASP A 39 -10.06 4.40 -4.71
C ASP A 39 -9.08 4.19 -5.88
N ASN A 40 -8.06 3.35 -5.70
CA ASN A 40 -7.03 3.18 -6.72
C ASN A 40 -7.53 2.40 -7.95
N ASP A 41 -7.24 2.94 -9.13
CA ASP A 41 -7.59 2.42 -10.47
C ASP A 41 -7.00 1.04 -10.84
N TYR A 42 -6.31 0.35 -9.91
CA TYR A 42 -5.81 -1.00 -10.18
C TYR A 42 -6.84 -2.05 -9.74
N LYS A 43 -7.15 -2.97 -10.66
CA LYS A 43 -7.93 -4.17 -10.32
C LYS A 43 -7.01 -5.12 -9.55
N GLY A 44 -7.25 -5.26 -8.25
CA GLY A 44 -6.64 -6.31 -7.45
C GLY A 44 -7.26 -7.68 -7.77
N VAL A 45 -6.44 -8.71 -7.93
CA VAL A 45 -6.90 -10.10 -7.94
C VAL A 45 -6.66 -10.65 -6.54
N VAL A 46 -7.75 -10.99 -5.84
CA VAL A 46 -7.69 -11.65 -4.54
C VAL A 46 -7.47 -13.14 -4.77
N ILE A 47 -6.43 -13.71 -4.17
CA ILE A 47 -6.22 -15.17 -4.15
C ILE A 47 -6.89 -15.69 -2.89
N ASP A 48 -7.93 -16.51 -3.05
CA ASP A 48 -8.70 -17.08 -1.94
C ASP A 48 -7.99 -18.31 -1.36
N GLU A 49 -7.45 -19.17 -2.23
CA GLU A 49 -6.75 -20.39 -1.83
C GLU A 49 -5.62 -20.74 -2.81
N ILE A 50 -4.58 -21.40 -2.30
CA ILE A 50 -3.51 -22.00 -3.09
C ILE A 50 -3.58 -23.51 -2.90
N LEU A 51 -4.09 -24.20 -3.93
CA LEU A 51 -4.20 -25.65 -3.94
C LEU A 51 -2.89 -26.30 -4.40
N SER A 52 -2.42 -27.30 -3.66
CA SER A 52 -1.33 -28.18 -4.04
C SER A 52 -1.84 -29.43 -4.76
N GLU A 53 -0.97 -30.17 -5.45
CA GLU A 53 -1.34 -31.43 -6.14
C GLU A 53 -2.05 -32.44 -5.23
N LYS A 54 -1.76 -32.44 -3.93
CA LYS A 54 -2.40 -33.32 -2.94
C LYS A 54 -3.85 -32.93 -2.66
N ASP A 55 -4.17 -31.65 -2.75
CA ASP A 55 -5.51 -31.12 -2.46
C ASP A 55 -6.50 -31.49 -3.58
N TYR A 56 -6.01 -31.72 -4.81
CA TYR A 56 -6.83 -32.23 -5.92
C TYR A 56 -7.23 -33.70 -5.73
N THR A 57 -6.36 -34.52 -5.11
CA THR A 57 -6.58 -35.97 -5.00
C THR A 57 -7.60 -36.39 -3.94
N LEU A 58 -8.13 -35.45 -3.15
CA LEU A 58 -9.12 -35.75 -2.10
C LEU A 58 -10.58 -35.69 -2.60
N ASN A 59 -10.81 -35.18 -3.81
CA ASN A 59 -12.17 -34.93 -4.33
C ASN A 59 -12.69 -36.03 -5.28
N ASP A 60 -11.86 -37.02 -5.63
CA ASP A 60 -12.24 -38.08 -6.59
C ASP A 60 -12.80 -39.35 -5.94
N ASP A 61 -12.92 -39.39 -4.61
CA ASP A 61 -13.35 -40.60 -3.86
C ASP A 61 -14.81 -40.58 -3.38
N GLU A 62 -15.60 -39.52 -3.64
CA GLU A 62 -17.02 -39.46 -3.23
C GLU A 62 -18.04 -40.04 -4.25
N ASP A 63 -17.59 -40.50 -5.43
CA ASP A 63 -18.47 -41.02 -6.50
C ASP A 63 -18.30 -42.53 -6.81
N LYS A 64 -18.05 -43.38 -5.80
CA LYS A 64 -18.09 -44.85 -5.97
C LYS A 64 -18.94 -45.59 -4.94
#